data_AF-A0A239MQ93-F1
#
_entry.id   AF-A0A239MQ93-F1
#
_cell.length_a   1.000
_cell.length_b   1.000
_cell.length_c   1.000
_cell.angle_alpha   90.00
_cell.angle_beta   90.00
_cell.angle_gamma   90.00
#
_symmetry.space_group_name_H-M   'P 1'
#
loop_
_entity.id
_entity.type
_entity.pdbx_description
1 polymer ?
#
loop_
_entity_poly.entity_id
_entity_poly.type
_entity_poly.pdbx_seq_one_letter_code
_entity_poly.pdbx_strand_id
1 'polypeptide(L)'
;MVRIVEYDVPDRDGGELICLITTITEPEAATAAELAAAYHQRWEEEATNGQLKTVLRGPGKVLRSKSPDLVHQEIWAYLLVHYAINSLICHAATGADIDPDRISFLRTLNIVRRTATGTAAPLNAGKRSRRRSSPPLPRAETATQRAAPGPTHAWSSASATTPTG
;
A
#
# COMPACT_ATOMS: atom_id res chain seq x y z
N MET A 1 2.08 -32.55 -11.25
CA MET A 1 1.86 -32.80 -9.81
C MET A 1 1.80 -31.45 -9.11
N VAL A 2 0.92 -31.27 -8.11
CA VAL A 2 0.76 -30.01 -7.36
C VAL A 2 0.61 -30.34 -5.86
N ARG A 3 0.99 -29.41 -4.99
CA ARG A 3 0.82 -29.50 -3.54
C ARG A 3 -0.18 -28.47 -3.07
N ILE A 4 -1.01 -28.85 -2.11
CA ILE A 4 -2.00 -27.97 -1.47
C ILE A 4 -1.52 -27.68 -0.04
N VAL A 5 -1.54 -26.40 0.33
CA VAL A 5 -1.25 -25.93 1.69
C VAL A 5 -2.47 -25.17 2.20
N GLU A 6 -2.94 -25.53 3.39
CA GLU A 6 -4.07 -24.86 4.05
C GLU A 6 -3.56 -24.12 5.29
N TYR A 7 -4.01 -22.87 5.46
CA TYR A 7 -3.66 -22.07 6.62
C TYR A 7 -4.76 -21.06 6.97
N ASP A 8 -4.87 -20.73 8.25
CA ASP A 8 -5.80 -19.74 8.77
C ASP A 8 -5.19 -18.35 8.77
N VAL A 9 -6.01 -17.33 8.49
CA VAL A 9 -5.64 -15.92 8.67
C VAL A 9 -6.27 -15.38 9.96
N PRO A 10 -5.46 -15.11 11.02
CA PRO A 10 -5.99 -14.83 12.35
C PRO A 10 -6.66 -13.45 12.50
N ASP A 11 -6.48 -12.52 11.55
CA ASP A 11 -6.92 -11.12 11.65
C ASP A 11 -8.08 -10.77 10.69
N ARG A 12 -8.84 -11.78 10.23
CA ARG A 12 -10.07 -11.60 9.44
C ARG A 12 -11.29 -12.09 10.21
N ASP A 13 -12.32 -11.25 10.27
CA ASP A 13 -13.61 -11.60 10.89
C ASP A 13 -14.13 -12.93 10.32
N GLY A 14 -14.17 -13.96 11.16
CA GLY A 14 -14.72 -15.28 10.83
C GLY A 14 -13.69 -16.39 10.56
N GLY A 15 -12.37 -16.11 10.59
CA GLY A 15 -11.33 -17.13 10.36
C GLY A 15 -11.41 -17.70 8.94
N GLU A 16 -10.77 -17.04 7.99
CA GLU A 16 -10.77 -17.50 6.60
C GLU A 16 -9.70 -18.57 6.40
N LEU A 17 -10.12 -19.79 6.07
CA LEU A 17 -9.23 -20.86 5.62
C LEU A 17 -8.79 -20.57 4.19
N ILE A 18 -7.49 -20.39 3.97
CA ILE A 18 -6.91 -20.17 2.64
C ILE A 18 -6.28 -21.46 2.14
N CYS A 19 -6.64 -21.84 0.92
CA CYS A 19 -6.05 -22.96 0.19
C CYS A 19 -5.07 -22.43 -0.87
N LEU A 20 -3.77 -22.70 -0.66
CA LEU A 20 -2.68 -22.34 -1.56
C LEU A 20 -2.27 -23.55 -2.41
N ILE A 21 -2.37 -23.41 -3.74
CA ILE A 21 -1.88 -24.41 -4.70
C ILE A 21 -0.50 -23.99 -5.18
N THR A 22 0.49 -24.88 -5.05
CA THR A 22 1.87 -24.62 -5.47
C THR A 22 2.44 -25.76 -6.32
N THR A 23 3.40 -25.41 -7.18
CA THR A 23 4.22 -26.36 -7.93
C THR A 23 5.44 -26.85 -7.12
N ILE A 24 5.71 -26.27 -5.95
CA ILE A 24 6.75 -26.73 -5.02
C ILE A 24 6.21 -27.92 -4.23
N THR A 25 6.52 -29.13 -4.70
CA THR A 25 5.98 -30.37 -4.14
C THR A 25 6.74 -30.85 -2.89
N GLU A 26 8.04 -30.57 -2.81
CA GLU A 26 8.89 -31.05 -1.71
C GLU A 26 8.74 -30.16 -0.45
N PRO A 27 8.33 -30.72 0.70
CA PRO A 27 8.21 -29.97 1.95
C PRO A 27 9.53 -29.41 2.48
N GLU A 28 10.65 -30.05 2.17
CA GLU A 28 11.99 -29.59 2.55
C GLU A 28 12.46 -28.39 1.70
N ALA A 29 11.93 -28.24 0.48
CA ALA A 29 12.26 -27.12 -0.40
C ALA A 29 11.52 -25.83 -0.01
N ALA A 30 10.30 -25.96 0.52
CA ALA A 30 9.56 -24.87 1.16
C ALA A 30 8.54 -25.43 2.14
N THR A 31 8.62 -24.97 3.39
CA THR A 31 7.66 -25.34 4.43
C THR A 31 6.29 -24.70 4.16
N ALA A 32 5.23 -25.27 4.73
CA ALA A 32 3.89 -24.70 4.64
C ALA A 32 3.83 -23.26 5.19
N ALA A 33 4.59 -22.97 6.26
CA ALA A 33 4.66 -21.65 6.87
C ALA A 33 5.37 -20.62 5.96
N GLU A 34 6.47 -21.00 5.31
CA GLU A 34 7.16 -20.13 4.35
C GLU A 34 6.29 -19.84 3.13
N LEU A 35 5.58 -20.84 2.62
CA LEU A 35 4.64 -20.67 1.51
C LEU A 35 3.47 -19.76 1.88
N ALA A 36 2.90 -19.92 3.08
CA ALA A 36 1.84 -19.04 3.60
C ALA A 36 2.34 -17.60 3.78
N ALA A 37 3.54 -17.41 4.34
CA ALA A 37 4.15 -16.09 4.50
C ALA A 37 4.45 -15.42 3.15
N ALA A 38 5.00 -16.15 2.19
CA ALA A 38 5.28 -15.64 0.84
C ALA A 38 3.98 -15.29 0.09
N TYR A 39 2.94 -16.11 0.22
CA TYR A 39 1.65 -15.81 -0.38
C TYR A 39 0.96 -14.61 0.29
N HIS A 40 1.15 -14.45 1.60
CA HIS A 40 0.71 -13.26 2.31
C HIS A 40 1.44 -12.00 1.83
N GLN A 41 2.76 -12.06 1.63
CA GLN A 41 3.53 -10.97 1.01
C GLN A 41 3.02 -10.64 -0.41
N ARG A 42 2.60 -11.64 -1.19
CA ARG A 42 1.93 -11.39 -2.49
C ARG A 42 0.61 -10.63 -2.34
N TRP A 43 -0.14 -10.84 -1.26
CA TRP A 43 -1.35 -10.05 -1.01
C TRP A 43 -1.05 -8.58 -0.71
N GLU A 44 0.14 -8.23 -0.24
CA GLU A 44 0.58 -6.82 -0.19
C GLU A 44 0.72 -6.20 -1.61
N GLU A 45 0.94 -7.02 -2.65
CA GLU A 45 0.86 -6.55 -4.04
C GLU A 45 -0.58 -6.20 -4.45
N GLU A 46 -1.58 -6.91 -3.91
CA GLU A 46 -2.99 -6.53 -4.06
C GLU A 46 -3.25 -5.18 -3.37
N ALA A 47 -2.62 -4.94 -2.22
CA ALA A 47 -2.66 -3.64 -1.54
C ALA A 47 -2.01 -2.54 -2.41
N THR A 48 -0.91 -2.83 -3.10
CA THR A 48 -0.28 -1.95 -4.10
C THR A 48 -1.23 -1.62 -5.26
N ASN A 49 -1.93 -2.63 -5.80
CA ASN A 49 -2.99 -2.42 -6.80
C ASN A 49 -4.12 -1.54 -6.26
N GLY A 50 -4.48 -1.70 -4.99
CA GLY A 50 -5.37 -0.81 -4.26
C GLY A 50 -4.86 0.64 -4.23
N GLN A 51 -3.61 0.86 -3.82
CA GLN A 51 -2.98 2.18 -3.73
C GLN A 51 -2.98 2.91 -5.09
N LEU A 52 -2.70 2.20 -6.20
CA LEU A 52 -2.80 2.75 -7.55
C LEU A 52 -4.24 3.13 -7.90
N LYS A 53 -5.18 2.22 -7.69
CA LYS A 53 -6.57 2.36 -8.15
C LYS A 53 -7.39 3.33 -7.32
N THR A 54 -7.17 3.41 -6.00
CA THR A 54 -8.05 4.14 -5.08
C THR A 54 -7.36 5.35 -4.45
N VAL A 55 -6.06 5.27 -4.15
CA VAL A 55 -5.33 6.32 -3.43
C VAL A 55 -4.69 7.33 -4.39
N LEU A 56 -3.96 6.86 -5.40
CA LEU A 56 -3.29 7.72 -6.38
C LEU A 56 -4.27 8.31 -7.39
N ARG A 57 -5.05 7.45 -8.05
CA ARG A 57 -6.08 7.86 -9.03
C ARG A 57 -7.26 8.57 -8.36
N GLY A 58 -7.65 8.12 -7.17
CA GLY A 58 -8.85 8.55 -6.47
C GLY A 58 -10.09 7.70 -6.86
N PRO A 59 -11.08 7.58 -5.96
CA PRO A 59 -12.26 6.75 -6.19
C PRO A 59 -13.06 7.25 -7.41
N GLY A 60 -13.58 6.30 -8.20
CA GLY A 60 -14.50 6.57 -9.31
C GLY A 60 -13.91 7.32 -10.52
N LYS A 61 -12.62 7.66 -10.52
CA LYS A 61 -12.02 8.36 -11.67
C LYS A 61 -11.70 7.37 -12.80
N VAL A 62 -12.15 7.65 -14.01
CA VAL A 62 -11.67 7.01 -15.24
C VAL A 62 -10.37 7.72 -15.65
N LEU A 63 -9.49 7.04 -16.40
CA LEU A 63 -8.35 7.69 -17.06
C LEU A 63 -8.85 8.86 -17.91
N ARG A 64 -8.15 9.99 -17.86
CA ARG A 64 -8.59 11.22 -18.51
C ARG A 64 -8.38 11.18 -20.02
N SER A 65 -7.39 10.42 -20.45
CA SER A 65 -6.96 10.32 -21.83
C SER A 65 -7.96 9.54 -22.69
N LYS A 66 -8.22 10.03 -23.91
CA LYS A 66 -9.12 9.40 -24.89
C LYS A 66 -8.39 8.75 -26.08
N SER A 67 -7.05 8.72 -26.04
CA SER A 67 -6.20 8.05 -27.02
C SER A 67 -5.46 6.88 -26.35
N PRO A 68 -5.33 5.71 -27.00
CA PRO A 68 -4.58 4.57 -26.45
C PRO A 68 -3.16 4.94 -26.00
N ASP A 69 -2.42 5.73 -26.78
CA ASP A 69 -1.03 6.08 -26.44
C ASP A 69 -0.95 6.95 -25.17
N LEU A 70 -1.86 7.91 -25.04
CA LEU A 70 -1.95 8.77 -23.86
C LEU A 70 -2.48 8.02 -22.64
N VAL A 71 -3.33 7.01 -22.85
CA VAL A 71 -3.76 6.08 -21.78
C VAL A 71 -2.57 5.29 -21.24
N HIS A 72 -1.71 4.74 -22.11
CA HIS A 72 -0.49 4.08 -21.66
C HIS A 72 0.43 5.04 -20.90
N GLN A 73 0.60 6.27 -21.39
CA GLN A 73 1.38 7.29 -20.70
C GLN A 73 0.82 7.61 -19.30
N GLU A 74 -0.51 7.73 -19.18
CA GLU A 74 -1.17 7.99 -17.90
C GLU A 74 -0.98 6.84 -16.92
N ILE A 75 -1.04 5.58 -17.39
CA ILE A 75 -0.74 4.39 -16.58
C ILE A 75 0.73 4.43 -16.10
N TRP A 76 1.67 4.70 -17.01
CA TRP A 76 3.08 4.84 -16.65
C TRP A 76 3.32 5.94 -15.62
N ALA A 77 2.62 7.06 -15.72
CA ALA A 77 2.69 8.14 -14.73
C ALA A 77 2.24 7.67 -13.34
N TYR A 78 1.15 6.90 -13.24
CA TYR A 78 0.71 6.33 -11.95
C TYR A 78 1.73 5.35 -11.37
N LEU A 79 2.28 4.45 -12.20
CA LEU A 79 3.31 3.50 -11.78
C LEU A 79 4.57 4.21 -11.29
N LEU A 80 5.01 5.25 -12.00
CA LEU A 80 6.20 6.02 -11.64
C LEU A 80 6.00 6.77 -10.31
N VAL A 81 4.83 7.40 -10.12
CA VAL A 81 4.51 8.09 -8.86
C VAL A 81 4.46 7.10 -7.71
N HIS A 82 3.82 5.95 -7.90
CA HIS A 82 3.79 4.89 -6.88
C HIS A 82 5.20 4.43 -6.50
N TYR A 83 6.03 4.11 -7.49
CA TYR A 83 7.43 3.74 -7.27
C TYR A 83 8.21 4.82 -6.51
N ALA A 84 8.07 6.08 -6.89
CA ALA A 84 8.75 7.20 -6.23
C ALA A 84 8.33 7.34 -4.75
N ILE A 85 7.04 7.19 -4.43
CA ILE A 85 6.55 7.23 -3.06
C ILE A 85 7.08 6.04 -2.25
N ASN A 86 7.07 4.83 -2.79
CA ASN A 86 7.61 3.65 -2.10
C ASN A 86 9.12 3.74 -1.89
N SER A 87 9.86 4.22 -2.87
CA SER A 87 11.29 4.49 -2.72
C SER A 87 11.54 5.50 -1.58
N LEU A 88 10.74 6.57 -1.49
CA LEU A 88 10.81 7.53 -0.39
C LEU A 88 10.49 6.88 0.97
N ILE A 89 9.49 6.00 1.03
CA ILE A 89 9.14 5.24 2.24
C ILE A 89 10.31 4.36 2.67
N CYS A 90 10.87 3.56 1.76
CA CYS A 90 12.01 2.69 2.06
C CYS A 90 13.20 3.49 2.57
N HIS A 91 13.56 4.60 1.91
CA HIS A 91 14.65 5.45 2.36
C HIS A 91 14.40 6.04 3.76
N ALA A 92 13.18 6.50 4.03
CA ALA A 92 12.82 7.05 5.34
C ALA A 92 12.82 5.97 6.44
N ALA A 93 12.34 4.76 6.12
CA ALA A 93 12.31 3.61 7.01
C ALA A 93 13.72 3.15 7.37
N THR A 94 14.61 3.02 6.38
CA THR A 94 16.03 2.71 6.59
C THR A 94 16.71 3.75 7.47
N GLY A 95 16.45 5.05 7.24
CA GLY A 95 17.01 6.12 8.06
C GLY A 95 16.50 6.16 9.51
N ALA A 96 15.36 5.54 9.78
CA ALA A 96 14.73 5.48 11.11
C ALA A 96 14.82 4.10 11.78
N ASP A 97 15.48 3.13 11.15
CA ASP A 97 15.58 1.73 11.61
C ASP A 97 14.21 1.10 11.94
N ILE A 98 13.22 1.35 11.07
CA ILE A 98 11.89 0.76 11.16
C ILE A 98 11.56 -0.02 9.91
N ASP A 99 10.68 -1.01 10.07
CA ASP A 99 10.10 -1.73 8.95
C ASP A 99 9.31 -0.76 8.03
N PRO A 100 9.58 -0.72 6.71
CA PRO A 100 8.87 0.14 5.76
C PRO A 100 7.36 -0.09 5.74
N ASP A 101 6.89 -1.30 6.04
CA ASP A 101 5.47 -1.64 6.05
C ASP A 101 4.70 -0.93 7.19
N ARG A 102 5.42 -0.39 8.18
CA ARG A 102 4.82 0.44 9.25
C ARG A 102 4.55 1.87 8.81
N ILE A 103 5.05 2.31 7.65
CA ILE A 103 4.85 3.66 7.14
C ILE A 103 3.64 3.70 6.20
N SER A 104 2.60 4.46 6.59
CA SER A 104 1.39 4.60 5.77
C SER A 104 1.64 5.32 4.44
N PHE A 105 1.41 4.61 3.32
CA PHE A 105 1.49 5.17 1.96
C PHE A 105 0.62 6.42 1.77
N LEU A 106 -0.64 6.40 2.25
CA LEU A 106 -1.56 7.53 2.12
C LEU A 106 -1.04 8.77 2.85
N ARG A 107 -0.45 8.59 4.05
CA ARG A 107 0.14 9.68 4.81
C ARG A 107 1.33 10.27 4.06
N THR A 108 2.23 9.44 3.55
CA THR A 108 3.38 9.88 2.74
C THR A 108 2.94 10.63 1.48
N LEU A 109 1.96 10.10 0.74
CA LEU A 109 1.40 10.77 -0.44
C LEU A 109 0.84 12.16 -0.11
N ASN A 110 0.11 12.30 1.00
CA ASN A 110 -0.44 13.59 1.42
C ASN A 110 0.66 14.59 1.80
N ILE A 111 1.75 14.14 2.43
CA ILE A 111 2.92 14.97 2.71
C ILE A 111 3.56 15.41 1.40
N VAL A 112 3.86 14.49 0.49
CA VAL A 112 4.48 14.79 -0.81
C VAL A 112 3.62 15.77 -1.63
N ARG A 113 2.30 15.59 -1.69
CA ARG A 113 1.39 16.51 -2.37
C ARG A 113 1.43 17.93 -1.78
N ARG A 114 1.48 18.06 -0.45
CA ARG A 114 1.60 19.37 0.22
C ARG A 114 2.92 20.03 -0.09
N THR A 115 4.03 19.29 -0.02
CA THR A 115 5.37 19.80 -0.33
C THR A 115 5.49 20.20 -1.80
N ALA A 116 5.06 19.35 -2.73
CA ALA A 116 5.10 19.62 -4.17
C ALA A 116 4.28 20.85 -4.55
N THR A 117 3.14 21.09 -3.90
CA THR A 117 2.33 22.30 -4.13
C THR A 117 3.00 23.56 -3.55
N GLY A 118 3.80 23.42 -2.49
CA GLY A 118 4.60 24.51 -1.92
C GLY A 118 5.86 24.82 -2.73
N THR A 119 6.52 23.80 -3.31
CA THR A 119 7.71 23.95 -4.15
C THR A 119 7.36 24.33 -5.59
N ALA A 120 6.19 23.94 -6.09
CA ALA A 120 5.64 24.34 -7.40
C ALA A 120 4.92 25.70 -7.34
N ALA A 121 5.29 26.60 -6.43
CA ALA A 121 5.01 28.01 -6.62
C ALA A 121 5.76 28.44 -7.90
N PRO A 122 5.08 29.01 -8.92
CA PRO A 122 5.74 29.36 -10.16
C PRO A 122 6.88 30.33 -9.87
N LEU A 123 8.03 30.15 -10.54
CA LEU A 123 9.19 31.05 -10.55
C LEU A 123 8.87 32.43 -11.18
N ASN A 124 7.63 32.90 -11.08
CA ASN A 124 7.22 34.25 -11.47
C ASN A 124 5.99 34.69 -10.67
N ALA A 125 6.21 35.45 -9.60
CA ALA A 125 5.20 36.32 -9.01
C ALA A 125 5.84 37.52 -8.30
N GLY A 126 6.75 38.20 -9.00
CA GLY A 126 7.03 39.60 -8.71
C GLY A 126 5.82 40.44 -9.08
N LYS A 127 4.89 40.66 -8.13
CA LYS A 127 4.22 41.96 -7.84
C LYS A 127 2.96 41.79 -6.98
N ARG A 128 2.97 42.59 -5.91
CA ARG A 128 1.86 43.22 -5.17
C ARG A 128 1.19 42.43 -4.05
N SER A 129 1.72 42.71 -2.85
CA SER A 129 0.96 42.96 -1.62
C SER A 129 -0.42 43.56 -1.89
N ARG A 130 -1.46 42.86 -1.43
CA ARG A 130 -2.67 43.51 -0.94
C ARG A 130 -3.27 42.70 0.21
N ARG A 131 -2.97 43.19 1.41
CA ARG A 131 -3.62 42.85 2.69
C ARG A 131 -5.14 42.76 2.49
N ARG A 132 -5.73 41.61 2.80
CA ARG A 132 -7.16 41.50 3.09
C ARG A 132 -7.31 40.52 4.25
N SER A 133 -7.66 41.07 5.41
CA SER A 133 -8.01 40.35 6.63
C SER A 133 -9.36 39.67 6.48
N SER A 134 -9.46 38.42 6.92
CA SER A 134 -10.70 37.66 7.08
C SER A 134 -10.76 37.03 8.48
N PRO A 135 -11.97 36.83 9.04
CA PRO A 135 -12.22 36.61 10.47
C PRO A 135 -12.00 35.14 10.91
N PRO A 136 -11.92 34.85 12.23
CA PRO A 136 -11.50 33.55 12.72
C PRO A 136 -12.60 32.48 12.58
N LEU A 137 -12.20 31.25 12.26
CA LEU A 137 -13.05 30.06 12.23
C LEU A 137 -13.10 29.37 13.62
N PRO A 138 -14.20 28.68 13.96
CA PRO A 138 -14.37 27.99 15.24
C PRO A 138 -13.54 26.70 15.36
N ARG A 139 -13.21 26.34 16.60
CA ARG A 139 -12.40 25.17 17.01
C ARG A 139 -12.98 23.84 16.54
N ALA A 140 -12.14 23.00 15.94
CA ALA A 140 -12.44 21.60 15.66
C ALA A 140 -12.15 20.73 16.88
N GLU A 141 -13.13 19.90 17.24
CA GLU A 141 -13.09 18.88 18.27
C GLU A 141 -12.10 17.75 17.92
N THR A 142 -11.46 17.24 18.96
CA THR A 142 -10.44 16.20 18.94
C THR A 142 -11.09 14.82 18.74
N ALA A 143 -10.92 14.21 17.57
CA ALA A 143 -11.21 12.79 17.35
C ALA A 143 -9.90 12.00 17.31
N THR A 144 -9.58 11.36 18.43
CA THR A 144 -8.47 10.40 18.58
C THR A 144 -8.70 9.20 17.68
N GLN A 145 -7.94 9.10 16.59
CA GLN A 145 -7.89 7.89 15.77
C GLN A 145 -6.85 6.93 16.34
N ARG A 146 -7.35 5.87 16.99
CA ARG A 146 -6.59 4.77 17.58
C ARG A 146 -5.93 3.96 16.46
N ALA A 147 -4.61 3.82 16.51
CA ALA A 147 -3.85 2.93 15.64
C ALA A 147 -4.13 1.46 16.02
N ALA A 148 -4.41 0.61 15.02
CA ALA A 148 -4.43 -0.83 15.20
C ALA A 148 -2.98 -1.35 15.34
N PRO A 149 -2.70 -2.29 16.24
CA PRO A 149 -1.37 -2.88 16.39
C PRO A 149 -1.08 -3.81 15.20
N GLY A 150 0.12 -3.69 14.63
CA GLY A 150 0.60 -4.64 13.63
C GLY A 150 0.75 -6.05 14.23
N PRO A 151 0.52 -7.12 13.44
CA PRO A 151 0.55 -8.47 13.99
C PRO A 151 1.99 -8.85 14.36
N THR A 152 2.15 -9.19 15.65
CA THR A 152 3.35 -9.79 16.22
C THR A 152 3.08 -11.30 16.32
N HIS A 153 3.85 -12.10 15.59
CA HIS A 153 4.01 -13.56 15.69
C HIS A 153 2.82 -14.41 16.20
N ALA A 154 2.11 -15.08 15.28
CA ALA A 154 1.51 -16.41 15.52
C ALA A 154 0.96 -17.02 14.21
N TRP A 155 1.79 -17.72 13.43
CA TRP A 155 1.35 -18.55 12.30
C TRP A 155 1.65 -20.03 12.61
N SER A 156 1.01 -20.56 13.67
CA SER A 156 1.29 -21.91 14.16
C SER A 156 0.34 -23.00 13.62
N SER A 157 -0.62 -22.68 12.75
CA SER A 157 -1.63 -23.65 12.26
C SER A 157 -1.59 -23.95 10.75
N ALA A 158 -0.47 -23.73 10.07
CA ALA A 158 -0.33 -24.14 8.66
C ALA A 158 -0.13 -25.66 8.56
N SER A 159 -1.09 -26.36 7.95
CA SER A 159 -1.05 -27.81 7.71
C SER A 159 -1.04 -28.11 6.21
N ALA A 160 -0.18 -29.03 5.79
CA ALA A 160 -0.13 -29.49 4.40
C ALA A 160 -0.84 -30.84 4.28
N THR A 161 -1.85 -30.90 3.42
CA THR A 161 -2.50 -32.16 3.05
C THR A 161 -1.95 -32.59 1.70
N THR A 162 -1.14 -33.65 1.68
CA THR A 162 -0.66 -34.26 0.43
C THR A 162 -1.81 -35.03 -0.21
N PRO A 163 -2.19 -34.77 -1.47
CA PRO A 163 -3.19 -35.59 -2.13
C PRO A 163 -2.58 -36.96 -2.43
N THR A 164 -3.11 -38.01 -1.80
CA THR A 164 -2.83 -39.41 -2.14
C THR A 164 -3.40 -39.67 -3.53
N GLY A 165 -2.51 -39.83 -4.52
CA GLY A 165 -2.82 -40.40 -5.83
C GLY A 165 -2.44 -41.86 -5.88
#